data_AF-A0A9Q3F1K4-F1
#
_entry.id   AF-A0A9Q3F1K4-F1
#
_cell.length_a   1.000
_cell.length_b   1.000
_cell.length_c   1.000
_cell.angle_alpha   90.00
_cell.angle_beta   90.00
_cell.angle_gamma   90.00
#
_symmetry.space_group_name_H-M   'P 1'
#
loop_
_entity.id
_entity.type
_entity.pdbx_description
1 polymer ?
#
loop_
_entity_poly.entity_id
_entity_poly.type
_entity_poly.pdbx_seq_one_letter_code
_entity_poly.pdbx_strand_id
1 'polypeptide(L)'
;MTPPSSPGSENLQPFSVKGSLNSNDDNIESEKDRVISSLKAEIKQLQKQNSQLCSESAAKDKIFQQLQKAQKIDGEDSLAQYKATSEVKAANYEKVIKTQDDQLKSQSQTIKDLHAKLRRVYSGEEERNRIQLEKDKQELLESNKQLKLASETQRKRRKQAERDIKLAQLQAEDALQARLKEAENEVETLKKMLETETENSKALIAQLSQVRASNGQRNGTLGNQQAGSTALSTRSDGSLNESIEDLKARASIIGDFTGFEILSMTKDKKGNIYDCIVADITGRGLALNFKLQYHSDNTCSYFPALDQERDAETIEILPGFLREFVFFRYFIDRWADQAT
;
A
#
# COMPACT_ATOMS: atom_id res chain seq x y z
N MET A 1 66.75 -42.64 33.59
CA MET A 1 66.38 -43.59 34.65
C MET A 1 66.72 -44.99 34.15
N THR A 2 67.61 -45.62 34.90
CA THR A 2 68.22 -46.94 34.75
C THR A 2 67.21 -48.09 34.86
N PRO A 3 67.38 -49.22 34.13
CA PRO A 3 66.63 -50.44 34.40
C PRO A 3 67.26 -51.21 35.58
N PRO A 4 66.48 -51.88 36.45
CA PRO A 4 67.03 -52.68 37.53
C PRO A 4 67.39 -54.08 37.04
N SER A 5 68.69 -54.35 37.07
CA SER A 5 69.33 -55.43 37.83
C SER A 5 68.56 -56.74 38.00
N SER A 6 68.97 -57.76 37.24
CA SER A 6 68.91 -59.16 37.67
C SER A 6 69.64 -59.36 39.01
N PRO A 7 69.14 -60.24 39.87
CA PRO A 7 70.05 -61.12 40.61
C PRO A 7 69.54 -62.57 40.66
N GLY A 8 70.45 -63.51 40.83
CA GLY A 8 70.09 -64.85 41.31
C GLY A 8 70.60 -66.03 40.49
N SER A 9 71.86 -66.01 40.07
CA SER A 9 72.61 -67.23 39.82
C SER A 9 72.98 -67.86 41.16
N GLU A 10 72.16 -68.78 41.68
CA GLU A 10 72.48 -69.61 42.85
C GLU A 10 72.61 -71.09 42.46
N ASN A 11 73.88 -71.50 42.31
CA ASN A 11 74.51 -72.62 43.02
C ASN A 11 73.76 -73.97 43.02
N LEU A 12 73.96 -74.77 41.98
CA LEU A 12 73.71 -76.22 41.98
C LEU A 12 74.84 -76.93 42.74
N GLN A 13 74.60 -77.35 43.98
CA GLN A 13 75.42 -78.37 44.65
C GLN A 13 74.94 -79.78 44.26
N PRO A 14 75.83 -80.71 43.88
CA PRO A 14 75.47 -82.11 43.70
C PRO A 14 75.44 -82.85 45.05
N PHE A 15 74.25 -83.21 45.52
CA PHE A 15 74.08 -84.13 46.63
C PHE A 15 74.44 -85.56 46.19
N SER A 16 75.51 -86.10 46.78
CA SER A 16 75.89 -87.50 46.71
C SER A 16 75.12 -88.29 47.77
N VAL A 17 74.23 -89.20 47.36
CA VAL A 17 73.50 -90.10 48.27
C VAL A 17 73.85 -91.54 47.92
N LYS A 18 74.76 -92.14 48.68
CA LYS A 18 74.92 -93.59 48.80
C LYS A 18 74.02 -94.07 49.94
N GLY A 19 72.92 -94.74 49.60
CA GLY A 19 71.97 -95.32 50.55
C GLY A 19 71.96 -96.84 50.44
N SER A 20 72.40 -97.49 51.51
CA SER A 20 72.43 -98.94 51.73
C SER A 20 71.02 -99.49 51.84
N LEU A 21 70.68 -100.49 51.01
CA LEU A 21 69.42 -101.24 51.10
C LEU A 21 69.54 -102.28 52.21
N ASN A 22 68.74 -102.11 53.27
CA ASN A 22 68.51 -103.14 54.29
C ASN A 22 67.00 -103.43 54.32
N SER A 23 66.66 -104.67 54.03
CA SER A 23 65.32 -105.26 53.85
C SER A 23 64.53 -105.31 55.16
N ASN A 24 63.32 -104.75 55.17
CA ASN A 24 62.27 -104.96 56.19
C ASN A 24 60.90 -104.62 55.56
N ASP A 25 60.38 -105.52 54.71
CA ASP A 25 59.24 -105.27 53.81
C ASP A 25 57.89 -105.00 54.48
N ASP A 26 57.64 -105.40 55.74
CA ASP A 26 56.31 -105.25 56.36
C ASP A 26 56.09 -103.92 57.11
N ASN A 27 57.16 -103.25 57.56
CA ASN A 27 57.07 -101.88 58.14
C ASN A 27 57.02 -100.80 57.03
N ILE A 28 57.41 -101.18 55.82
CA ILE A 28 57.40 -100.34 54.63
C ILE A 28 55.96 -100.12 54.14
N GLU A 29 55.06 -101.12 54.27
CA GLU A 29 53.68 -101.04 53.78
C GLU A 29 52.81 -100.05 54.57
N SER A 30 52.88 -100.06 55.91
CA SER A 30 52.14 -99.11 56.75
C SER A 30 52.63 -97.66 56.61
N GLU A 31 53.95 -97.48 56.44
CA GLU A 31 54.52 -96.14 56.25
C GLU A 31 54.22 -95.63 54.84
N LYS A 32 54.17 -96.50 53.82
CA LYS A 32 53.67 -96.17 52.47
C LYS A 32 52.25 -95.63 52.52
N ASP A 33 51.32 -96.28 53.23
CA ASP A 33 49.91 -95.82 53.30
C ASP A 33 49.74 -94.49 54.03
N ARG A 34 50.54 -94.26 55.09
CA ARG A 34 50.59 -92.98 55.81
C ARG A 34 51.14 -91.86 54.92
N VAL A 35 52.24 -92.13 54.20
CA VAL A 35 52.83 -91.21 53.23
C VAL A 35 51.85 -90.93 52.08
N ILE A 36 51.18 -91.95 51.53
CA ILE A 36 50.15 -91.80 50.48
C ILE A 36 48.99 -90.94 50.99
N SER A 37 48.51 -91.14 52.21
CA SER A 37 47.41 -90.36 52.80
C SER A 37 47.81 -88.90 53.04
N SER A 38 49.04 -88.66 53.53
CA SER A 38 49.61 -87.32 53.66
C SER A 38 49.75 -86.63 52.30
N LEU A 39 50.30 -87.31 51.31
CA LEU A 39 50.45 -86.80 49.95
C LEU A 39 49.07 -86.50 49.31
N LYS A 40 48.05 -87.34 49.55
CA LYS A 40 46.68 -87.08 49.08
C LYS A 40 46.09 -85.82 49.72
N ALA A 41 46.30 -85.62 51.02
CA ALA A 41 45.84 -84.41 51.71
C ALA A 41 46.56 -83.15 51.19
N GLU A 42 47.87 -83.25 50.97
CA GLU A 42 48.69 -82.17 50.40
C GLU A 42 48.28 -81.84 48.96
N ILE A 43 48.05 -82.85 48.10
CA ILE A 43 47.53 -82.67 46.74
C ILE A 43 46.18 -81.95 46.79
N LYS A 44 45.27 -82.34 47.69
CA LYS A 44 43.96 -81.69 47.84
C LYS A 44 44.09 -80.24 48.30
N GLN A 45 45.03 -79.95 49.20
CA GLN A 45 45.33 -78.60 49.66
C GLN A 45 45.91 -77.74 48.52
N LEU A 46 46.87 -78.27 47.76
CA LEU A 46 47.45 -77.59 46.60
C LEU A 46 46.40 -77.35 45.49
N GLN A 47 45.52 -78.31 45.24
CA GLN A 47 44.38 -78.13 44.33
C GLN A 47 43.46 -77.01 44.78
N LYS A 48 43.14 -76.93 46.08
CA LYS A 48 42.35 -75.83 46.65
C LYS A 48 43.07 -74.50 46.49
N GLN A 49 44.36 -74.42 46.80
CA GLN A 49 45.17 -73.21 46.63
C GLN A 49 45.24 -72.78 45.17
N ASN A 50 45.44 -73.71 44.23
CA ASN A 50 45.42 -73.41 42.79
C ASN A 50 44.05 -72.90 42.34
N SER A 51 42.95 -73.52 42.79
CA SER A 51 41.60 -73.03 42.46
C SER A 51 41.35 -71.61 43.00
N GLN A 52 41.86 -71.31 44.19
CA GLN A 52 41.78 -69.99 44.80
C GLN A 52 42.61 -68.97 44.01
N LEU A 53 43.87 -69.29 43.69
CA LEU A 53 44.75 -68.44 42.88
C LEU A 53 44.18 -68.18 41.48
N CYS A 54 43.58 -69.19 40.83
CA CYS A 54 42.89 -69.00 39.55
C CYS A 54 41.70 -68.04 39.69
N SER A 55 40.89 -68.17 40.74
CA SER A 55 39.76 -67.28 40.99
C SER A 55 40.20 -65.85 41.30
N GLU A 56 41.31 -65.68 42.05
CA GLU A 56 41.89 -64.38 42.37
C GLU A 56 42.51 -63.72 41.14
N SER A 57 43.23 -64.49 40.31
CA SER A 57 43.77 -64.01 39.04
C SER A 57 42.65 -63.52 38.12
N ALA A 58 41.57 -64.30 37.98
CA ALA A 58 40.41 -63.90 37.18
C ALA A 58 39.71 -62.64 37.72
N ALA A 59 39.70 -62.43 39.04
CA ALA A 59 39.18 -61.21 39.65
C ALA A 59 40.08 -60.00 39.36
N LYS A 60 41.41 -60.16 39.45
CA LYS A 60 42.39 -59.12 39.09
C LYS A 60 42.26 -58.72 37.62
N ASP A 61 42.11 -59.68 36.72
CA ASP A 61 41.91 -59.41 35.29
C ASP A 61 40.63 -58.61 35.03
N LYS A 62 39.53 -58.90 35.75
CA LYS A 62 38.29 -58.11 35.66
C LYS A 62 38.49 -56.67 36.14
N ILE A 63 39.18 -56.47 37.26
CA ILE A 63 39.49 -55.12 37.79
C ILE A 63 40.36 -54.36 36.80
N PHE A 64 41.38 -55.01 36.23
CA PHE A 64 42.27 -54.39 35.23
C PHE A 64 41.50 -53.97 33.98
N GLN A 65 40.58 -54.81 33.49
CA GLN A 65 39.70 -54.45 32.37
C GLN A 65 38.77 -53.27 32.71
N GLN A 66 38.22 -53.22 33.92
CA GLN A 66 37.40 -52.09 34.36
C GLN A 66 38.21 -50.79 34.45
N LEU A 67 39.44 -50.86 34.97
CA LEU A 67 40.35 -49.72 35.07
C LEU A 67 40.75 -49.19 33.69
N GLN A 68 41.06 -50.08 32.73
CA GLN A 68 41.31 -49.68 31.35
C GLN A 68 40.09 -49.01 30.70
N LYS A 69 38.88 -49.54 30.94
CA LYS A 69 37.65 -48.92 30.44
C LYS A 69 37.42 -47.55 31.04
N ALA A 70 37.59 -47.39 32.35
CA ALA A 70 37.46 -46.10 33.03
C ALA A 70 38.46 -45.08 32.49
N GLN A 71 39.73 -45.45 32.36
CA GLN A 71 40.76 -44.57 31.79
C GLN A 71 40.46 -44.15 30.34
N LYS A 72 39.91 -45.07 29.55
CA LYS A 72 39.50 -44.77 28.18
C LYS A 72 38.34 -43.76 28.16
N ILE A 73 37.32 -43.96 29.00
CA ILE A 73 36.16 -43.07 29.10
C ILE A 73 36.60 -41.68 29.59
N ASP A 74 37.40 -41.60 30.66
CA ASP A 74 37.89 -40.32 31.21
C ASP A 74 38.74 -39.54 30.18
N GLY A 75 39.53 -40.25 29.37
CA GLY A 75 40.29 -39.65 28.27
C GLY A 75 39.39 -39.13 27.14
N GLU A 76 38.36 -39.88 26.77
CA GLU A 76 37.36 -39.47 25.76
C GLU A 76 36.56 -38.25 26.25
N ASP A 77 36.13 -38.23 27.52
CA ASP A 77 35.40 -37.12 28.13
C ASP A 77 36.26 -35.85 28.22
N SER A 78 37.52 -36.00 28.62
CA SER A 78 38.47 -34.87 28.66
C SER A 78 38.68 -34.27 27.26
N LEU A 79 38.86 -35.12 26.25
CA LEU A 79 39.01 -34.68 24.86
C LEU A 79 37.75 -33.98 24.34
N ALA A 80 36.56 -34.50 24.67
CA ALA A 80 35.30 -33.89 24.32
C ALA A 80 35.14 -32.50 24.97
N GLN A 81 35.53 -32.34 26.25
CA GLN A 81 35.51 -31.04 26.93
C GLN A 81 36.48 -30.03 26.31
N TYR A 82 37.69 -30.46 25.96
CA TYR A 82 38.66 -29.60 25.26
C TYR A 82 38.13 -29.16 23.90
N LYS A 83 37.54 -30.09 23.13
CA LYS A 83 36.93 -29.78 21.84
C LYS A 83 35.79 -28.77 21.99
N ALA A 84 34.84 -29.02 22.88
CA ALA A 84 33.73 -28.09 23.15
C ALA A 84 34.22 -26.71 23.60
N THR A 85 35.23 -26.65 24.47
CA THR A 85 35.83 -25.38 24.91
C THR A 85 36.51 -24.64 23.75
N SER A 86 37.19 -25.38 22.85
CA SER A 86 37.84 -24.79 21.68
C SER A 86 36.83 -24.24 20.67
N GLU A 87 35.72 -24.95 20.45
CA GLU A 87 34.63 -24.53 19.56
C GLU A 87 33.93 -23.28 20.10
N VAL A 88 33.65 -23.23 21.42
CA VAL A 88 33.09 -22.03 22.07
C VAL A 88 34.03 -20.84 21.95
N LYS A 89 35.34 -21.04 22.15
CA LYS A 89 36.34 -19.98 21.99
C LYS A 89 36.39 -19.49 20.53
N ALA A 90 36.42 -20.39 19.55
CA ALA A 90 36.40 -20.03 18.14
C ALA A 90 35.15 -19.23 17.76
N ALA A 91 33.97 -19.68 18.20
CA ALA A 91 32.71 -18.97 17.98
C ALA A 91 32.70 -17.57 18.62
N ASN A 92 33.30 -17.42 19.80
CA ASN A 92 33.42 -16.11 20.46
C ASN A 92 34.37 -15.17 19.70
N TYR A 93 35.52 -15.66 19.23
CA TYR A 93 36.42 -14.85 18.39
C TYR A 93 35.74 -14.42 17.08
N GLU A 94 35.00 -15.32 16.43
CA GLU A 94 34.24 -14.99 15.22
C GLU A 94 33.20 -13.89 15.47
N LYS A 95 32.47 -13.96 16.60
CA LYS A 95 31.53 -12.90 16.99
C LYS A 95 32.22 -11.55 17.19
N VAL A 96 33.35 -11.54 17.91
CA VAL A 96 34.12 -10.30 18.15
C VAL A 96 34.59 -9.68 16.84
N ILE A 97 35.15 -10.48 15.94
CA ILE A 97 35.60 -10.02 14.61
C ILE A 97 34.43 -9.44 13.82
N LYS A 98 33.29 -10.14 13.75
CA LYS A 98 32.08 -9.64 13.06
C LYS A 98 31.61 -8.29 13.63
N THR A 99 31.56 -8.16 14.96
CA THR A 99 31.14 -6.89 15.57
C THR A 99 32.10 -5.74 15.28
N GLN A 100 33.42 -6.02 15.25
CA GLN A 100 34.42 -5.01 14.90
C GLN A 100 34.33 -4.61 13.43
N ASP A 101 34.14 -5.57 12.52
CA ASP A 101 33.96 -5.31 11.09
C ASP A 101 32.71 -4.45 10.81
N ASP A 102 31.60 -4.76 11.48
CA ASP A 102 30.36 -3.99 11.34
C ASP A 102 30.53 -2.56 11.89
N GLN A 103 31.24 -2.40 13.01
CA GLN A 103 31.57 -1.08 13.56
C GLN A 103 32.48 -0.28 12.61
N LEU A 104 33.50 -0.90 12.04
CA LEU A 104 34.41 -0.25 11.07
C LEU A 104 33.67 0.15 9.79
N LYS A 105 32.76 -0.69 9.28
CA LYS A 105 31.90 -0.36 8.14
C LYS A 105 31.01 0.84 8.44
N SER A 106 30.37 0.87 9.61
CA SER A 106 29.55 2.01 10.04
C SER A 106 30.36 3.29 10.12
N GLN A 107 31.54 3.26 10.76
CA GLN A 107 32.42 4.42 10.86
C GLN A 107 32.93 4.90 9.49
N SER A 108 33.29 3.97 8.60
CA SER A 108 33.69 4.29 7.23
C SER A 108 32.58 5.00 6.46
N GLN A 109 31.33 4.54 6.61
CA GLN A 109 30.18 5.18 5.98
C GLN A 109 29.96 6.61 6.50
N THR A 110 30.00 6.80 7.82
CA THR A 110 29.89 8.13 8.44
C THR A 110 30.97 9.09 7.95
N ILE A 111 32.22 8.63 7.79
CA ILE A 111 33.31 9.45 7.26
C ILE A 111 33.05 9.83 5.80
N LYS A 112 32.57 8.91 4.97
CA LYS A 112 32.21 9.19 3.57
C LYS A 112 31.10 10.25 3.49
N ASP A 113 30.08 10.12 4.31
CA ASP A 113 28.95 11.06 4.33
C ASP A 113 29.39 12.45 4.80
N LEU A 114 30.22 12.53 5.85
CA LEU A 114 30.80 13.78 6.32
C LEU A 114 31.70 14.43 5.27
N HIS A 115 32.53 13.64 4.59
CA HIS A 115 33.39 14.16 3.52
C HIS A 115 32.57 14.66 2.32
N ALA A 116 31.47 13.98 1.97
CA ALA A 116 30.54 14.45 0.94
C ALA A 116 29.88 15.77 1.34
N LYS A 117 29.39 15.90 2.59
CA LYS A 117 28.83 17.15 3.13
C LYS A 117 29.87 18.27 3.11
N LEU A 118 31.07 18.01 3.61
CA LEU A 118 32.14 18.98 3.65
C LEU A 118 32.54 19.44 2.24
N ARG A 119 32.58 18.53 1.26
CA ARG A 119 32.80 18.87 -0.15
C ARG A 119 31.70 19.78 -0.69
N ARG A 120 30.43 19.53 -0.37
CA ARG A 120 29.31 20.41 -0.78
C ARG A 120 29.47 21.81 -0.21
N VAL A 121 29.79 21.92 1.08
CA VAL A 121 30.07 23.20 1.75
C VAL A 121 31.24 23.93 1.09
N TYR A 122 32.39 23.27 0.90
CA TYR A 122 33.56 23.88 0.26
C TYR A 122 33.33 24.27 -1.20
N SER A 123 32.51 23.51 -1.93
CA SER A 123 32.15 23.83 -3.31
C SER A 123 31.17 25.00 -3.44
N GLY A 124 30.70 25.55 -2.31
CA GLY A 124 29.68 26.60 -2.28
C GLY A 124 28.35 26.17 -2.88
N GLU A 125 28.10 24.86 -2.99
CA GLU A 125 26.83 24.33 -3.52
C GLU A 125 25.68 24.64 -2.55
N GLU A 126 25.91 24.54 -1.23
CA GLU A 126 24.91 24.92 -0.24
C GLU A 126 24.57 26.41 -0.29
N GLU A 127 25.57 27.28 -0.51
CA GLU A 127 25.34 28.72 -0.63
C GLU A 127 24.59 29.06 -1.92
N ARG A 128 24.94 28.43 -3.05
CA ARG A 128 24.19 28.56 -4.30
C ARG A 128 22.74 28.09 -4.15
N ASN A 129 22.53 26.97 -3.49
CA ASN A 129 21.19 26.46 -3.21
C ASN A 129 20.40 27.41 -2.28
N ARG A 130 21.05 27.99 -1.27
CA ARG A 130 20.45 29.00 -0.38
C ARG A 130 20.02 30.25 -1.15
N ILE A 131 20.90 30.77 -2.01
CA ILE A 131 20.62 31.93 -2.86
C ILE A 131 19.48 31.63 -3.82
N GLN A 132 19.47 30.45 -4.45
CA GLN A 132 18.38 30.05 -5.35
C GLN A 132 17.05 29.96 -4.60
N LEU A 133 17.03 29.37 -3.41
CA LEU A 133 15.83 29.27 -2.59
C LEU A 133 15.32 30.65 -2.13
N GLU A 134 16.22 31.58 -1.83
CA GLU A 134 15.85 32.97 -1.53
C GLU A 134 15.28 33.70 -2.75
N LYS A 135 15.85 33.46 -3.93
CA LYS A 135 15.35 34.01 -5.20
C LYS A 135 13.95 33.47 -5.51
N ASP A 136 13.74 32.16 -5.45
CA ASP A 136 12.43 31.53 -5.70
C ASP A 136 11.39 32.03 -4.70
N LYS A 137 11.78 32.23 -3.43
CA LYS A 137 10.92 32.84 -2.41
C LYS A 137 10.52 34.27 -2.76
N GLN A 138 11.45 35.09 -3.25
CA GLN A 138 11.16 36.47 -3.66
C GLN A 138 10.21 36.49 -4.87
N GLU A 139 10.47 35.67 -5.88
CA GLU A 139 9.61 35.55 -7.07
C GLU A 139 8.19 35.11 -6.69
N LEU A 140 8.04 34.17 -5.75
CA LEU A 140 6.74 33.73 -5.26
C LEU A 140 6.00 34.85 -4.52
N LEU A 141 6.70 35.64 -3.71
CA LEU A 141 6.11 36.79 -3.01
C LEU A 141 5.64 37.87 -3.99
N GLU A 142 6.42 38.16 -5.01
CA GLU A 142 6.06 39.11 -6.06
C GLU A 142 4.85 38.63 -6.87
N SER A 143 4.85 37.37 -7.29
CA SER A 143 3.73 36.74 -7.99
C SER A 143 2.45 36.78 -7.14
N ASN A 144 2.53 36.46 -5.85
CA ASN A 144 1.38 36.53 -4.95
C ASN A 144 0.85 37.96 -4.80
N LYS A 145 1.75 38.95 -4.74
CA LYS A 145 1.38 40.37 -4.70
C LYS A 145 0.67 40.80 -5.98
N GLN A 146 1.16 40.38 -7.15
CA GLN A 146 0.51 40.66 -8.43
C GLN A 146 -0.88 40.01 -8.51
N LEU A 147 -1.02 38.76 -8.07
CA LEU A 147 -2.31 38.06 -8.07
C LEU A 147 -3.33 38.74 -7.16
N LYS A 148 -2.90 39.22 -5.98
CA LYS A 148 -3.77 40.02 -5.08
C LYS A 148 -4.25 41.30 -5.75
N LEU A 149 -3.35 42.05 -6.39
CA LEU A 149 -3.71 43.27 -7.12
C LEU A 149 -4.65 42.99 -8.30
N ALA A 150 -4.44 41.89 -9.02
CA ALA A 150 -5.32 41.46 -10.11
C ALA A 150 -6.73 41.10 -9.60
N SER A 151 -6.82 40.36 -8.49
CA SER A 151 -8.08 40.00 -7.85
C SER A 151 -8.84 41.24 -7.34
N GLU A 152 -8.15 42.17 -6.68
CA GLU A 152 -8.75 43.44 -6.25
C GLU A 152 -9.25 44.28 -7.43
N THR A 153 -8.50 44.32 -8.52
CA THR A 153 -8.89 45.01 -9.75
C THR A 153 -10.12 44.37 -10.38
N GLN A 154 -10.17 43.03 -10.43
CA GLN A 154 -11.33 42.29 -10.92
C GLN A 154 -12.57 42.54 -10.04
N ARG A 155 -12.39 42.57 -8.71
CA ARG A 155 -13.48 42.89 -7.76
C ARG A 155 -14.02 44.32 -7.97
N LYS A 156 -13.14 45.30 -8.19
CA LYS A 156 -13.54 46.68 -8.51
C LYS A 156 -14.32 46.75 -9.83
N ARG A 157 -13.86 46.05 -10.87
CA ARG A 157 -14.55 45.95 -12.17
C ARG A 157 -15.94 45.34 -12.04
N ARG A 158 -16.08 44.23 -11.30
CA ARG A 158 -17.38 43.60 -11.03
C ARG A 158 -18.33 44.54 -10.31
N LYS A 159 -17.85 45.25 -9.29
CA LYS A 159 -18.67 46.22 -8.54
C LYS A 159 -19.11 47.40 -9.41
N GLN A 160 -18.27 47.84 -10.36
CA GLN A 160 -18.66 48.90 -11.29
C GLN A 160 -19.70 48.41 -12.30
N ALA A 161 -19.48 47.24 -12.91
CA ALA A 161 -20.46 46.64 -13.82
C ALA A 161 -21.83 46.42 -13.16
N GLU A 162 -21.85 46.01 -11.88
CA GLU A 162 -23.10 45.87 -11.12
C GLU A 162 -23.85 47.20 -10.96
N ARG A 163 -23.13 48.31 -10.73
CA ARG A 163 -23.74 49.64 -10.67
C ARG A 163 -24.29 50.08 -12.02
N ASP A 164 -23.53 49.82 -13.09
CA ASP A 164 -23.93 50.19 -14.44
C ASP A 164 -25.17 49.40 -14.88
N ILE A 165 -25.26 48.10 -14.53
CA ILE A 165 -26.45 47.28 -14.75
C ILE A 165 -27.65 47.83 -13.97
N LYS A 166 -27.50 48.18 -12.69
CA LYS A 166 -28.58 48.76 -11.89
C LYS A 166 -29.07 50.09 -12.46
N LEU A 167 -28.15 50.93 -12.94
CA LEU A 167 -28.50 52.19 -13.59
C LEU A 167 -29.27 51.94 -14.89
N ALA A 168 -28.82 51.00 -15.72
CA ALA A 168 -29.50 50.63 -16.96
C ALA A 168 -30.89 50.03 -16.70
N GLN A 169 -31.05 49.23 -15.64
CA GLN A 169 -32.35 48.69 -15.23
C GLN A 169 -33.31 49.80 -14.81
N LEU A 170 -32.85 50.75 -13.99
CA LEU A 170 -33.67 51.89 -13.57
C LEU A 170 -34.10 52.75 -14.77
N GLN A 171 -33.19 53.01 -15.71
CA GLN A 171 -33.52 53.73 -16.94
C GLN A 171 -34.53 52.97 -17.82
N ALA A 172 -34.43 51.63 -17.88
CA ALA A 172 -35.38 50.80 -18.61
C ALA A 172 -36.77 50.81 -17.94
N GLU A 173 -36.83 50.76 -16.61
CA GLU A 173 -38.07 50.87 -15.83
C GLU A 173 -38.74 52.23 -16.04
N ASP A 174 -37.99 53.33 -15.97
CA ASP A 174 -38.49 54.68 -16.25
C ASP A 174 -39.06 54.79 -17.68
N ALA A 175 -38.36 54.22 -18.67
CA ALA A 175 -38.83 54.21 -20.05
C ALA A 175 -40.10 53.37 -20.25
N LEU A 176 -40.21 52.22 -19.57
CA LEU A 176 -41.42 51.40 -19.58
C LEU A 176 -42.59 52.13 -18.91
N GLN A 177 -42.35 52.82 -17.79
CA GLN A 177 -43.38 53.58 -17.11
C GLN A 177 -43.87 54.76 -17.95
N ALA A 178 -42.98 55.44 -18.68
CA ALA A 178 -43.34 56.49 -19.63
C ALA A 178 -44.23 55.94 -20.76
N ARG A 179 -43.87 54.79 -21.36
CA ARG A 179 -44.67 54.12 -22.39
C ARG A 179 -46.02 53.64 -21.88
N LEU A 180 -46.09 53.17 -20.63
CA LEU A 180 -47.32 52.73 -20.00
C LEU A 180 -48.28 53.93 -19.85
N LYS A 181 -47.79 55.07 -19.35
CA LYS A 181 -48.58 56.31 -19.27
C LYS A 181 -49.04 56.81 -20.64
N GLU A 182 -48.19 56.72 -21.66
CA GLU A 182 -48.55 57.08 -23.03
C GLU A 182 -49.68 56.18 -23.57
N ALA A 183 -49.56 54.87 -23.39
CA ALA A 183 -50.60 53.91 -23.75
C ALA A 183 -51.91 54.12 -22.96
N GLU A 184 -51.84 54.46 -21.67
CA GLU A 184 -53.02 54.82 -20.85
C GLU A 184 -53.74 56.05 -21.42
N ASN A 185 -52.98 57.09 -21.79
CA ASN A 185 -53.54 58.29 -22.42
C ASN A 185 -54.19 57.97 -23.78
N GLU A 186 -53.57 57.11 -24.59
CA GLU A 186 -54.14 56.64 -25.86
C GLU A 186 -55.44 55.86 -25.63
N VAL A 187 -55.49 54.97 -24.63
CA VAL A 187 -56.72 54.24 -24.28
C VAL A 187 -57.81 55.20 -23.81
N GLU A 188 -57.48 56.22 -23.03
CA GLU A 188 -58.46 57.22 -22.60
C GLU A 188 -59.01 58.04 -23.77
N THR A 189 -58.15 58.45 -24.70
CA THR A 189 -58.59 59.19 -25.91
C THR A 189 -59.45 58.31 -26.82
N LEU A 190 -59.06 57.05 -27.04
CA LEU A 190 -59.85 56.08 -27.81
C LEU A 190 -61.21 55.79 -27.13
N LYS A 191 -61.26 55.70 -25.80
CA LYS A 191 -62.53 55.56 -25.05
C LYS A 191 -63.44 56.76 -25.27
N LYS A 192 -62.92 57.99 -25.17
CA LYS A 192 -63.68 59.22 -25.45
C LYS A 192 -64.18 59.25 -26.89
N MET A 193 -63.33 58.90 -27.86
CA MET A 193 -63.73 58.79 -29.27
C MET A 193 -64.82 57.76 -29.48
N LEU A 194 -64.70 56.57 -28.86
CA LEU A 194 -65.71 55.53 -28.93
C LEU A 194 -67.04 56.00 -28.33
N GLU A 195 -67.03 56.67 -27.18
CA GLU A 195 -68.24 57.23 -26.58
C GLU A 195 -68.91 58.25 -27.51
N THR A 196 -68.15 59.18 -28.09
CA THR A 196 -68.69 60.15 -29.07
C THR A 196 -69.23 59.49 -30.34
N GLU A 197 -68.58 58.43 -30.83
CA GLU A 197 -69.10 57.66 -31.96
C GLU A 197 -70.41 56.98 -31.56
N THR A 198 -70.45 56.31 -30.41
CA THR A 198 -71.67 55.60 -29.98
C THR A 198 -72.85 56.56 -29.78
N GLU A 199 -72.62 57.79 -29.32
CA GLU A 199 -73.62 58.84 -29.26
C GLU A 199 -74.07 59.27 -30.66
N ASN A 200 -73.13 59.47 -31.59
CA ASN A 200 -73.43 59.81 -32.98
C ASN A 200 -74.22 58.69 -33.69
N SER A 201 -73.82 57.44 -33.50
CA SER A 201 -74.52 56.25 -33.96
C SER A 201 -75.92 56.15 -33.36
N LYS A 202 -76.11 56.42 -32.06
CA LYS A 202 -77.44 56.51 -31.44
C LYS A 202 -78.28 57.62 -32.05
N ALA A 203 -77.71 58.80 -32.30
CA ALA A 203 -78.40 59.92 -32.94
C ALA A 203 -78.81 59.57 -34.39
N LEU A 204 -77.93 58.93 -35.16
CA LEU A 204 -78.22 58.41 -36.50
C LEU A 204 -79.29 57.32 -36.47
N ILE A 205 -79.23 56.37 -35.54
CA ILE A 205 -80.27 55.34 -35.36
C ILE A 205 -81.60 56.01 -35.01
N ALA A 206 -81.62 57.01 -34.14
CA ALA A 206 -82.82 57.77 -33.80
C ALA A 206 -83.41 58.45 -35.06
N GLN A 207 -82.56 59.13 -35.85
CA GLN A 207 -82.97 59.72 -37.13
C GLN A 207 -83.49 58.67 -38.12
N LEU A 208 -82.78 57.54 -38.28
CA LEU A 208 -83.19 56.43 -39.14
C LEU A 208 -84.50 55.79 -38.66
N SER A 209 -84.70 55.67 -37.35
CA SER A 209 -85.95 55.17 -36.77
C SER A 209 -87.11 56.13 -37.00
N GLN A 210 -86.86 57.45 -36.98
CA GLN A 210 -87.83 58.48 -37.32
C GLN A 210 -88.16 58.47 -38.82
N VAL A 211 -87.16 58.24 -39.68
CA VAL A 211 -87.33 58.03 -41.13
C VAL A 211 -88.04 56.70 -41.44
N ARG A 212 -87.80 55.63 -40.67
CA ARG A 212 -88.52 54.34 -40.80
C ARG A 212 -89.93 54.38 -40.22
N ALA A 213 -90.19 55.21 -39.20
CA ALA A 213 -91.53 55.46 -38.70
C ALA A 213 -92.37 56.29 -39.70
N SER A 214 -91.72 57.04 -40.59
CA SER A 214 -92.37 57.77 -41.70
C SER A 214 -92.41 56.99 -43.03
N ASN A 215 -91.50 56.04 -43.24
CA ASN A 215 -91.49 55.12 -44.37
C ASN A 215 -91.60 53.68 -43.88
N GLY A 216 -92.84 53.18 -43.79
CA GLY A 216 -93.08 51.75 -43.62
C GLY A 216 -92.44 50.91 -44.72
N GLN A 217 -92.07 49.68 -44.35
CA GLN A 217 -91.70 48.54 -45.21
C GLN A 217 -90.31 48.54 -45.88
N ARG A 218 -89.37 47.74 -45.33
CA ARG A 218 -88.90 46.43 -45.87
C ARG A 218 -87.56 46.00 -45.25
N ASN A 219 -87.53 44.73 -44.82
CA ASN A 219 -86.45 43.71 -44.81
C ASN A 219 -84.99 44.18 -44.65
N GLY A 220 -84.12 43.62 -43.82
CA GLY A 220 -84.12 42.38 -43.05
C GLY A 220 -82.65 42.00 -42.74
N THR A 221 -82.42 41.33 -41.60
CA THR A 221 -81.32 40.36 -41.30
C THR A 221 -79.85 40.82 -41.35
N LEU A 222 -79.15 40.97 -40.19
CA LEU A 222 -78.32 39.96 -39.46
C LEU A 222 -77.00 39.60 -40.20
N GLY A 223 -75.78 39.62 -39.66
CA GLY A 223 -75.24 39.88 -38.32
C GLY A 223 -73.76 39.39 -38.24
N ASN A 224 -73.02 39.86 -37.21
CA ASN A 224 -71.92 39.19 -36.46
C ASN A 224 -70.62 38.73 -37.18
N GLN A 225 -69.44 38.61 -36.56
CA GLN A 225 -68.76 39.06 -35.32
C GLN A 225 -67.34 38.39 -35.33
N GLN A 226 -66.35 39.01 -34.65
CA GLN A 226 -65.27 38.42 -33.81
C GLN A 226 -64.34 37.30 -34.34
N ALA A 227 -63.00 37.35 -34.24
CA ALA A 227 -62.05 37.42 -33.09
C ALA A 227 -61.43 36.04 -32.73
N GLY A 228 -60.16 36.05 -32.27
CA GLY A 228 -59.43 34.90 -31.66
C GLY A 228 -58.42 34.24 -32.61
N SER A 229 -57.09 34.28 -32.46
CA SER A 229 -56.18 34.06 -31.31
C SER A 229 -56.21 32.63 -30.73
N THR A 230 -55.13 31.86 -31.00
CA THR A 230 -54.48 30.78 -30.19
C THR A 230 -53.44 30.11 -31.13
N ALA A 231 -52.11 30.11 -30.95
CA ALA A 231 -51.22 29.85 -29.81
C ALA A 231 -51.27 28.41 -29.26
N LEU A 232 -50.07 27.82 -29.13
CA LEU A 232 -49.67 26.58 -28.43
C LEU A 232 -50.01 25.25 -29.13
N SER A 233 -49.17 24.21 -29.15
CA SER A 233 -48.03 23.90 -28.27
C SER A 233 -47.14 22.83 -28.92
N THR A 234 -45.92 23.21 -29.28
CA THR A 234 -44.80 22.29 -29.55
C THR A 234 -44.06 22.10 -28.24
N ARG A 235 -44.37 21.07 -27.45
CA ARG A 235 -43.60 20.73 -26.24
C ARG A 235 -43.65 19.23 -25.94
N SER A 236 -42.52 18.55 -26.13
CA SER A 236 -42.11 17.43 -25.26
C SER A 236 -40.66 16.94 -25.44
N ASP A 237 -39.84 17.48 -26.34
CA ASP A 237 -38.44 17.01 -26.50
C ASP A 237 -37.34 17.85 -25.83
N GLY A 238 -37.69 18.99 -25.21
CA GLY A 238 -36.69 19.89 -24.59
C GLY A 238 -36.10 19.39 -23.27
N SER A 239 -36.89 18.64 -22.48
CA SER A 239 -36.51 18.30 -21.11
C SER A 239 -35.39 17.27 -21.00
N LEU A 240 -35.27 16.33 -21.95
CA LEU A 240 -34.20 15.33 -21.92
C LEU A 240 -32.88 15.91 -22.45
N ASN A 241 -32.94 16.74 -23.49
CA ASN A 241 -31.75 17.37 -24.06
C ASN A 241 -31.13 18.39 -23.09
N GLU A 242 -31.96 19.17 -22.40
CA GLU A 242 -31.48 20.13 -21.38
C GLU A 242 -30.77 19.41 -20.21
N SER A 243 -31.26 18.23 -19.81
CA SER A 243 -30.61 17.42 -18.76
C SER A 243 -29.28 16.78 -19.21
N ILE A 244 -29.16 16.43 -20.49
CA ILE A 244 -27.92 15.87 -21.05
C ILE A 244 -26.87 16.97 -21.22
N GLU A 245 -27.29 18.15 -21.65
CA GLU A 245 -26.41 19.32 -21.75
C GLU A 245 -25.90 19.76 -20.38
N ASP A 246 -26.76 19.78 -19.35
CA ASP A 246 -26.33 20.06 -17.98
C ASP A 246 -25.34 19.01 -17.45
N LEU A 247 -25.59 17.71 -17.67
CA LEU A 247 -24.66 16.64 -17.28
C LEU A 247 -23.31 16.74 -18.02
N LYS A 248 -23.31 17.09 -19.31
CA LYS A 248 -22.09 17.32 -20.09
C LYS A 248 -21.34 18.54 -19.56
N ALA A 249 -22.02 19.63 -19.26
CA ALA A 249 -21.42 20.82 -18.68
C ALA A 249 -20.77 20.52 -17.32
N ARG A 250 -21.47 19.77 -16.45
CA ARG A 250 -20.93 19.32 -15.16
C ARG A 250 -19.73 18.39 -15.34
N ALA A 251 -19.78 17.45 -16.28
CA ALA A 251 -18.66 16.55 -16.57
C ALA A 251 -17.43 17.33 -17.09
N SER A 252 -17.64 18.31 -17.98
CA SER A 252 -16.58 19.20 -18.49
C SER A 252 -15.94 20.01 -17.38
N ILE A 253 -16.75 20.60 -16.48
CA ILE A 253 -16.23 21.36 -15.33
C ILE A 253 -15.40 20.46 -14.41
N ILE A 254 -15.85 19.23 -14.14
CA ILE A 254 -15.10 18.27 -13.33
C ILE A 254 -13.78 17.90 -14.03
N GLY A 255 -13.81 17.70 -15.36
CA GLY A 255 -12.62 17.53 -16.19
C GLY A 255 -11.62 18.66 -16.01
N ASP A 256 -12.05 19.90 -16.18
CA ASP A 256 -11.20 21.09 -16.03
C ASP A 256 -10.58 21.22 -14.63
N PHE A 257 -11.32 20.86 -13.58
CA PHE A 257 -10.84 20.98 -12.20
C PHE A 257 -9.93 19.85 -11.76
N THR A 258 -10.18 18.63 -12.24
CA THR A 258 -9.48 17.42 -11.76
C THR A 258 -8.44 16.90 -12.75
N GLY A 259 -8.48 17.36 -14.00
CA GLY A 259 -7.79 16.74 -15.13
C GLY A 259 -8.34 15.38 -15.50
N PHE A 260 -9.40 14.87 -14.84
CA PHE A 260 -9.95 13.54 -15.06
C PHE A 260 -11.24 13.61 -15.88
N GLU A 261 -11.25 12.94 -17.03
CA GLU A 261 -12.40 12.87 -17.92
C GLU A 261 -12.78 11.42 -18.24
N ILE A 262 -14.08 11.17 -18.31
CA ILE A 262 -14.65 9.90 -18.77
C ILE A 262 -15.08 10.09 -20.23
N LEU A 263 -14.37 9.46 -21.14
CA LEU A 263 -14.59 9.57 -22.59
C LEU A 263 -15.81 8.76 -23.03
N SER A 264 -15.95 7.54 -22.51
CA SER A 264 -17.06 6.67 -22.87
C SER A 264 -17.37 5.64 -21.78
N MET A 265 -18.59 5.10 -21.82
CA MET A 265 -19.02 4.01 -20.95
C MET A 265 -19.58 2.89 -21.82
N THR A 266 -19.03 1.69 -21.67
CA THR A 266 -19.50 0.46 -22.33
C THR A 266 -20.00 -0.51 -21.27
N LYS A 267 -21.16 -1.13 -21.49
CA LYS A 267 -21.70 -2.16 -20.60
C LYS A 267 -21.20 -3.54 -21.04
N ASP A 268 -20.54 -4.26 -20.16
CA ASP A 268 -20.09 -5.64 -20.38
C ASP A 268 -20.77 -6.61 -19.39
N LYS A 269 -20.76 -7.91 -19.70
CA LYS A 269 -21.36 -8.96 -18.87
C LYS A 269 -20.77 -8.99 -17.44
N LYS A 270 -19.52 -8.54 -17.28
CA LYS A 270 -18.79 -8.51 -16.02
C LYS A 270 -18.90 -7.18 -15.27
N GLY A 271 -19.52 -6.16 -15.85
CA GLY A 271 -19.56 -4.82 -15.26
C GLY A 271 -19.53 -3.67 -16.29
N ASN A 272 -19.60 -2.44 -15.79
CA ASN A 272 -19.45 -1.25 -16.62
C ASN A 272 -17.96 -0.96 -16.84
N ILE A 273 -17.56 -0.74 -18.10
CA ILE A 273 -16.21 -0.34 -18.50
C ILE A 273 -16.25 1.14 -18.85
N TYR A 274 -15.41 1.93 -18.20
CA TYR A 274 -15.23 3.34 -18.44
C TYR A 274 -13.89 3.56 -19.13
N ASP A 275 -13.89 4.28 -20.24
CA ASP A 275 -12.68 4.76 -20.90
C ASP A 275 -12.35 6.14 -20.34
N CYS A 276 -11.18 6.27 -19.71
CA CYS A 276 -10.82 7.41 -18.90
C CYS A 276 -9.50 8.01 -19.39
N ILE A 277 -9.41 9.33 -19.32
CA ILE A 277 -8.18 10.08 -19.52
C ILE A 277 -7.92 10.95 -18.30
N VAL A 278 -6.68 10.92 -17.82
CA VAL A 278 -6.18 11.93 -16.88
C VAL A 278 -5.21 12.81 -17.64
N ALA A 279 -5.62 14.04 -17.90
CA ALA A 279 -4.79 15.10 -18.46
C ALA A 279 -3.95 15.77 -17.35
N ASP A 280 -2.83 16.32 -17.78
CA ASP A 280 -1.90 17.11 -16.97
C ASP A 280 -1.32 16.38 -15.75
N ILE A 281 -0.82 15.17 -15.98
CA ILE A 281 -0.08 14.44 -14.95
C ILE A 281 1.14 15.26 -14.54
N THR A 282 1.19 15.59 -13.25
CA THR A 282 2.27 16.36 -12.60
C THR A 282 2.47 17.79 -13.11
N GLY A 283 1.46 18.41 -13.75
CA GLY A 283 1.59 19.79 -14.25
C GLY A 283 2.48 19.91 -15.49
N ARG A 284 2.70 18.81 -16.22
CA ARG A 284 3.60 18.71 -17.37
C ARG A 284 2.87 18.63 -18.71
N GLY A 285 1.54 18.72 -18.72
CA GLY A 285 0.74 18.56 -19.94
C GLY A 285 0.72 17.13 -20.51
N LEU A 286 1.12 16.13 -19.71
CA LEU A 286 1.10 14.72 -20.10
C LEU A 286 -0.25 14.09 -19.79
N ALA A 287 -0.69 13.14 -20.62
CA ALA A 287 -1.97 12.47 -20.48
C ALA A 287 -1.81 10.95 -20.31
N LEU A 288 -2.67 10.34 -19.48
CA LEU A 288 -2.75 8.90 -19.29
C LEU A 288 -4.14 8.40 -19.66
N ASN A 289 -4.19 7.53 -20.66
CA ASN A 289 -5.39 6.81 -21.05
C ASN A 289 -5.45 5.47 -20.32
N PHE A 290 -6.61 5.12 -19.78
CA PHE A 290 -6.82 3.84 -19.11
C PHE A 290 -8.30 3.48 -19.07
N LYS A 291 -8.58 2.20 -18.87
CA LYS A 291 -9.95 1.71 -18.68
C LYS A 291 -10.16 1.24 -17.25
N LEU A 292 -11.29 1.63 -16.68
CA LEU A 292 -11.77 1.14 -15.38
C LEU A 292 -12.96 0.23 -15.60
N GLN A 293 -12.92 -0.99 -15.08
CA GLN A 293 -14.06 -1.89 -15.09
C GLN A 293 -14.56 -2.11 -13.66
N TYR A 294 -15.79 -1.69 -13.40
CA TYR A 294 -16.45 -1.88 -12.10
C TYR A 294 -17.26 -3.16 -12.12
N HIS A 295 -16.89 -4.09 -11.25
CA HIS A 295 -17.55 -5.39 -11.10
C HIS A 295 -18.65 -5.35 -10.04
N SER A 296 -19.60 -6.28 -10.15
CA SER A 296 -20.75 -6.38 -9.22
C SER A 296 -20.36 -6.77 -7.79
N ASP A 297 -19.14 -7.27 -7.57
CA ASP A 297 -18.60 -7.70 -6.27
C ASP A 297 -17.87 -6.58 -5.51
N ASN A 298 -18.04 -5.32 -5.93
CA ASN A 298 -17.34 -4.14 -5.41
C ASN A 298 -15.83 -4.16 -5.64
N THR A 299 -15.40 -4.79 -6.73
CA THR A 299 -14.01 -4.73 -7.20
C THR A 299 -13.90 -3.91 -8.47
N CYS A 300 -12.72 -3.34 -8.69
CA CYS A 300 -12.40 -2.53 -9.86
C CYS A 300 -11.12 -3.07 -10.51
N SER A 301 -11.17 -3.20 -11.82
CA SER A 301 -10.03 -3.54 -12.66
C SER A 301 -9.55 -2.30 -13.42
N TYR A 302 -8.26 -2.01 -13.33
CA TYR A 302 -7.57 -0.94 -14.04
C TYR A 302 -6.72 -1.51 -15.18
N PHE A 303 -6.96 -1.02 -16.39
CA PHE A 303 -6.22 -1.40 -17.60
C PHE A 303 -5.54 -0.17 -18.19
N PRO A 304 -4.21 -0.02 -18.05
CA PRO A 304 -3.50 1.09 -18.69
C PRO A 304 -3.52 0.94 -20.21
N ALA A 305 -3.78 2.03 -20.92
CA ALA A 305 -3.72 2.10 -22.39
C ALA A 305 -2.49 2.91 -22.83
N LEU A 306 -1.32 2.46 -22.36
CA LEU A 306 -0.03 3.08 -22.62
C LEU A 306 0.59 2.50 -23.90
N ASP A 307 0.96 3.38 -24.81
CA ASP A 307 1.73 3.06 -26.01
C ASP A 307 3.19 3.48 -25.80
N GLN A 308 4.14 2.58 -26.09
CA GLN A 308 5.55 2.80 -25.77
C GLN A 308 6.19 3.91 -26.62
N GLU A 309 5.68 4.18 -27.82
CA GLU A 309 6.18 5.25 -28.69
C GLU A 309 5.48 6.57 -28.39
N ARG A 310 4.15 6.56 -28.24
CA ARG A 310 3.37 7.78 -28.00
C ARG A 310 3.53 8.32 -26.58
N ASP A 311 3.59 7.43 -25.59
CA ASP A 311 3.49 7.79 -24.16
C ASP A 311 4.83 7.64 -23.43
N ALA A 312 5.96 7.65 -24.15
CA ALA A 312 7.30 7.43 -23.58
C ALA A 312 7.62 8.36 -22.39
N GLU A 313 7.33 9.66 -22.53
CA GLU A 313 7.54 10.67 -21.48
C GLU A 313 6.63 10.42 -20.27
N THR A 314 5.37 10.06 -20.52
CA THR A 314 4.40 9.71 -19.48
C THR A 314 4.83 8.46 -18.73
N ILE A 315 5.32 7.43 -19.45
CA ILE A 315 5.83 6.19 -18.89
C ILE A 315 7.02 6.47 -17.97
N GLU A 316 7.96 7.33 -18.35
CA GLU A 316 9.15 7.63 -17.52
C GLU A 316 8.77 8.13 -16.12
N ILE A 317 7.79 9.02 -16.03
CA ILE A 317 7.37 9.65 -14.77
C ILE A 317 6.35 8.83 -13.96
N LEU A 318 5.61 7.92 -14.61
CA LEU A 318 4.56 7.16 -13.95
C LEU A 318 5.12 6.14 -12.95
N PRO A 319 4.57 6.03 -11.73
CA PRO A 319 4.88 4.92 -10.83
C PRO A 319 4.65 3.56 -11.49
N GLY A 320 5.51 2.57 -11.20
CA GLY A 320 5.46 1.25 -11.85
C GLY A 320 4.09 0.56 -11.76
N PHE A 321 3.39 0.69 -10.64
CA PHE A 321 2.07 0.07 -10.45
C PHE A 321 0.97 0.63 -11.36
N LEU A 322 1.11 1.85 -11.89
CA LEU A 322 0.15 2.42 -12.85
C LEU A 322 0.45 2.03 -14.30
N ARG A 323 1.59 1.37 -14.54
CA ARG A 323 1.98 0.86 -15.87
C ARG A 323 1.44 -0.55 -16.12
N GLU A 324 0.98 -1.22 -15.07
CA GLU A 324 0.52 -2.59 -15.10
C GLU A 324 -0.99 -2.70 -14.85
N PHE A 325 -1.54 -3.87 -15.14
CA PHE A 325 -2.91 -4.19 -14.76
C PHE A 325 -3.05 -4.23 -13.23
N VAL A 326 -4.03 -3.51 -12.69
CA VAL A 326 -4.29 -3.49 -11.24
C VAL A 326 -5.72 -3.92 -10.95
N PHE A 327 -5.88 -4.76 -9.94
CA PHE A 327 -7.17 -5.17 -9.42
C PHE A 327 -7.28 -4.77 -7.96
N PHE A 328 -8.29 -3.98 -7.61
CA PHE A 328 -8.46 -3.49 -6.24
C PHE A 328 -9.93 -3.45 -5.82
N ARG A 329 -10.18 -3.55 -4.52
CA ARG A 329 -11.51 -3.45 -3.95
C ARG A 329 -11.80 -1.98 -3.63
N TYR A 330 -12.97 -1.49 -4.00
CA TYR A 330 -13.41 -0.15 -3.61
C TYR A 330 -14.43 -0.26 -2.48
N PHE A 331 -14.28 0.60 -1.47
CA PHE A 331 -15.19 0.66 -0.33
C PHE A 331 -16.21 1.75 -0.62
N ILE A 332 -17.46 1.37 -0.91
CA ILE A 332 -18.57 2.32 -0.84
C ILE A 332 -18.91 2.43 0.64
N ASP A 333 -18.30 3.39 1.34
CA ASP A 333 -18.94 3.87 2.57
C ASP A 333 -20.30 4.45 2.17
N ARG A 334 -21.38 3.85 2.65
CA ARG A 334 -22.74 4.36 2.44
C ARG A 334 -22.85 5.74 3.07
N TRP A 335 -22.60 6.78 2.29
CA TRP A 335 -23.03 8.15 2.59
C TRP A 335 -24.54 8.34 2.34
N ALA A 336 -25.27 7.28 1.94
CA ALA A 336 -26.67 7.35 1.56
C ALA A 336 -27.67 7.24 2.74
N ASP A 337 -27.25 6.84 3.94
CA ASP A 337 -28.16 6.65 5.08
C ASP A 337 -28.32 7.90 5.99
N GLN A 338 -27.85 9.09 5.57
CA GLN A 338 -28.00 10.35 6.34
C GLN A 338 -28.84 11.45 5.66
N ALA A 339 -29.55 11.16 4.56
CA ALA A 339 -30.35 12.15 3.84
C ALA A 339 -31.81 11.73 3.62
N THR A 340 -32.45 11.18 4.66
CA THR A 340 -33.92 11.04 4.74
C THR A 340 -34.45 11.71 6.00
#